data_AF-A0A9P7UVE9-F1
#
_entry.id   AF-A0A9P7UVE9-F1
#
_cell.length_a   1.000
_cell.length_b   1.000
_cell.length_c   1.000
_cell.angle_alpha   90.00
_cell.angle_beta   90.00
_cell.angle_gamma   90.00
#
_symmetry.space_group_name_H-M   'P 1'
#
loop_
_entity.id
_entity.type
_entity.pdbx_description
1 polymer ?
#
loop_
_entity_poly.entity_id
_entity_poly.type
_entity_poly.pdbx_seq_one_letter_code
_entity_poly.pdbx_strand_id
1 'polypeptide(L)'
;MLPHASSFSLLLVTNKVLISLNRAVSIIPIGFNNPDFIKAFARSFVSFAISLDPGYKLNSSIITPLWDLYRPGNTEMVFNKTVDDSPDVHAVRTDGRLLDWCRFWESIGSITGQ
;
A
#
# COMPACT_ATOMS: atom_id res chain seq x y z
N MET A 1 25.28 -18.14 -3.78
CA MET A 1 24.70 -17.81 -2.46
C MET A 1 23.82 -16.59 -2.66
N LEU A 2 22.53 -16.83 -2.94
CA LEU A 2 21.55 -15.82 -3.33
C LEU A 2 20.86 -15.26 -2.08
N PRO A 3 20.78 -13.94 -1.86
CA PRO A 3 19.82 -13.38 -0.92
C PRO A 3 18.54 -12.96 -1.65
N HIS A 4 17.43 -13.33 -1.01
CA HIS A 4 16.04 -13.10 -1.34
C HIS A 4 15.68 -11.67 -1.78
N ALA A 5 14.93 -11.62 -2.89
CA ALA A 5 13.79 -10.75 -3.17
C ALA A 5 13.90 -9.26 -2.77
N SER A 6 14.28 -8.45 -3.76
CA SER A 6 14.05 -7.01 -3.81
C SER A 6 12.54 -6.73 -3.69
N SER A 7 12.13 -6.20 -2.54
CA SER A 7 10.75 -5.76 -2.25
C SER A 7 10.52 -4.39 -2.90
N PHE A 8 10.02 -4.36 -4.13
CA PHE A 8 9.63 -3.11 -4.78
C PHE A 8 8.26 -2.66 -4.24
N SER A 9 8.28 -1.70 -3.30
CA SER A 9 7.09 -0.89 -3.00
C SER A 9 6.67 -0.18 -4.28
N LEU A 10 5.45 -0.44 -4.76
CA LEU A 10 4.89 0.27 -5.91
C LEU A 10 4.57 1.70 -5.45
N LEU A 11 5.56 2.58 -5.56
CA LEU A 11 5.35 4.03 -5.59
C LEU A 11 4.48 4.31 -6.82
N LEU A 12 3.17 4.43 -6.62
CA LEU A 12 2.31 5.05 -7.62
C LEU A 12 2.67 6.53 -7.69
N VAL A 13 3.63 6.77 -8.58
CA VAL A 13 3.83 7.91 -9.46
C VAL A 13 3.11 9.17 -8.98
N THR A 14 3.91 10.09 -8.43
CA THR A 14 3.58 11.46 -8.01
C THR A 14 2.91 11.61 -6.64
N ASN A 15 3.78 11.69 -5.62
CA ASN A 15 3.54 12.40 -4.35
C ASN A 15 2.13 12.30 -3.75
N LYS A 16 1.92 11.32 -2.86
CA LYS A 16 1.34 11.47 -1.50
C LYS A 16 0.64 10.21 -0.97
N VAL A 17 0.51 9.15 -1.75
CA VAL A 17 -0.18 7.92 -1.33
C VAL A 17 0.72 6.72 -1.56
N LEU A 18 0.93 5.90 -0.52
CA LEU A 18 1.68 4.65 -0.62
C LEU A 18 0.75 3.47 -0.33
N ILE A 19 0.73 2.52 -1.26
CA ILE A 19 0.03 1.24 -1.11
C ILE A 19 1.10 0.18 -0.83
N SER A 20 1.05 -0.41 0.36
CA SER A 20 2.02 -1.42 0.77
C SER A 20 1.68 -2.76 0.13
N LEU A 21 2.36 -3.09 -0.98
CA LEU A 21 2.21 -4.40 -1.64
C LEU A 21 3.17 -5.46 -1.06
N ASN A 22 4.06 -5.08 -0.13
CA ASN A 22 5.15 -5.94 0.38
C ASN A 22 4.71 -7.10 1.29
N ARG A 23 3.40 -7.24 1.57
CA ARG A 23 2.83 -8.47 2.18
C ARG A 23 2.04 -9.33 1.19
N ALA A 24 1.92 -8.88 -0.05
CA ALA A 24 1.26 -9.57 -1.14
C ALA A 24 2.27 -9.77 -2.27
N VAL A 25 3.28 -10.63 -2.04
CA VAL A 25 3.87 -11.38 -3.16
C VAL A 25 2.85 -12.43 -3.61
N SER A 26 1.71 -11.95 -4.07
CA SER A 26 0.75 -12.69 -4.88
C SER A 26 -0.01 -11.64 -5.69
N ILE A 27 0.17 -11.76 -6.99
CA ILE A 27 -0.33 -10.92 -8.07
C ILE A 27 -1.85 -10.82 -7.96
N ILE A 28 -2.38 -9.82 -7.26
CA ILE A 28 -3.77 -9.83 -6.75
C ILE A 28 -3.93 -11.05 -5.80
N PRO A 29 -4.76 -11.03 -4.75
CA PRO A 29 -5.23 -12.32 -4.26
C PRO A 29 -6.15 -12.89 -5.34
N ILE A 30 -5.59 -13.48 -6.40
CA ILE A 30 -6.31 -14.22 -7.45
C ILE A 30 -7.18 -15.34 -6.82
N GLY A 31 -6.98 -15.65 -5.54
CA GLY A 31 -7.83 -16.54 -4.74
C GLY A 31 -8.74 -15.90 -3.69
N PHE A 32 -8.78 -14.57 -3.46
CA PHE A 32 -9.66 -13.98 -2.44
C PHE A 32 -10.89 -13.31 -3.05
N ASN A 33 -11.93 -14.13 -3.28
CA ASN A 33 -13.19 -13.68 -3.85
C ASN A 33 -14.15 -13.10 -2.79
N ASN A 34 -13.75 -11.98 -2.18
CA ASN A 34 -14.61 -11.25 -1.25
C ASN A 34 -15.06 -9.91 -1.89
N PRO A 35 -16.37 -9.67 -2.05
CA PRO A 35 -16.87 -8.49 -2.76
C PRO A 35 -16.50 -7.19 -2.06
N ASP A 36 -16.47 -7.16 -0.73
CA ASP A 36 -16.09 -5.97 0.03
C ASP A 36 -14.61 -5.65 -0.11
N PHE A 37 -13.76 -6.68 -0.09
CA PHE A 37 -12.33 -6.53 -0.35
C PHE A 37 -12.05 -5.99 -1.76
N ILE A 38 -12.60 -6.65 -2.79
CA ILE A 38 -12.39 -6.28 -4.20
C ILE A 38 -12.86 -4.84 -4.43
N LYS A 39 -14.03 -4.49 -3.86
CA LYS A 39 -14.60 -3.15 -3.94
C LYS A 39 -13.73 -2.12 -3.22
N ALA A 40 -13.22 -2.41 -2.03
CA ALA A 40 -12.33 -1.53 -1.29
C ALA A 40 -11.01 -1.28 -2.05
N PHE A 41 -10.39 -2.35 -2.55
CA PHE A 41 -9.15 -2.27 -3.31
C PHE A 41 -9.33 -1.47 -4.61
N ALA A 42 -10.21 -1.91 -5.51
CA ALA A 42 -10.39 -1.28 -6.82
C ALA A 42 -10.86 0.18 -6.74
N ARG A 43 -11.75 0.50 -5.79
CA ARG A 43 -12.25 1.88 -5.65
C ARG A 43 -11.22 2.84 -5.10
N SER A 44 -10.24 2.38 -4.34
CA SER A 44 -9.18 3.25 -3.85
C SER A 44 -8.40 3.89 -5.01
N PHE A 45 -8.15 3.12 -6.07
CA PHE A 45 -7.52 3.62 -7.30
C PHE A 45 -8.42 4.60 -8.07
N VAL A 46 -9.72 4.29 -8.19
CA VAL A 46 -10.67 5.20 -8.86
C VAL A 46 -10.80 6.51 -8.09
N SER A 47 -10.92 6.45 -6.76
CA SER A 47 -11.05 7.62 -5.89
C SER A 47 -9.81 8.52 -5.99
N PHE A 48 -8.62 7.91 -6.01
CA PHE A 48 -7.39 8.63 -6.29
C PHE A 48 -7.40 9.29 -7.68
N ALA A 49 -7.80 8.57 -8.73
CA ALA A 49 -7.79 9.10 -10.10
C ALA A 49 -8.69 10.33 -10.29
N ILE A 50 -9.80 10.43 -9.54
CA ILE A 50 -10.77 11.52 -9.69
C ILE A 50 -10.63 12.64 -8.67
N SER A 51 -10.05 12.38 -7.49
CA SER A 51 -10.02 13.33 -6.37
C SER A 51 -8.64 13.56 -5.77
N LEU A 52 -7.64 12.77 -6.18
CA LEU A 52 -6.31 12.69 -5.56
C LEU A 52 -6.34 12.23 -4.09
N ASP A 53 -7.50 11.77 -3.62
CA ASP A 53 -7.72 11.20 -2.29
C ASP A 53 -8.26 9.76 -2.44
N PRO A 54 -7.46 8.73 -2.13
CA PRO A 54 -7.88 7.34 -2.24
C PRO A 54 -8.91 6.94 -1.16
N GLY A 55 -9.05 7.73 -0.09
CA GLY A 55 -10.06 7.58 0.95
C GLY A 55 -11.39 8.28 0.63
N TYR A 56 -11.47 9.04 -0.48
CA TYR A 56 -12.67 9.75 -0.89
C TYR A 56 -13.83 8.78 -1.14
N LYS A 57 -14.91 8.91 -0.35
CA LYS A 57 -16.06 8.01 -0.40
C LYS A 57 -17.07 8.48 -1.43
N LEU A 58 -17.00 7.92 -2.64
CA LEU A 58 -18.03 8.10 -3.67
C LEU A 58 -19.42 7.57 -3.25
N ASN A 59 -19.46 6.57 -2.36
CA ASN A 59 -20.68 6.13 -1.68
C ASN A 59 -20.35 5.46 -0.33
N SER A 60 -21.32 5.35 0.57
CA SER A 60 -21.15 4.97 1.98
C SER A 60 -20.80 3.50 2.25
N SER A 61 -20.69 2.66 1.22
CA SER A 61 -20.53 1.20 1.38
C SER A 61 -19.11 0.73 1.04
N ILE A 62 -18.13 1.23 1.80
CA ILE A 62 -16.74 0.76 1.68
C ILE A 62 -16.13 0.64 3.08
N ILE A 63 -15.55 -0.53 3.35
CA ILE A 63 -14.79 -0.85 4.56
C ILE A 63 -13.45 -0.08 4.66
N THR A 64 -13.08 0.69 3.64
CA THR A 64 -11.86 1.50 3.64
C THR A 64 -11.98 2.55 4.76
N PRO A 65 -11.05 2.55 5.74
CA PRO A 65 -11.00 3.55 6.79
C PRO A 65 -10.52 4.89 6.22
N LEU A 66 -10.40 5.89 7.10
CA LEU A 66 -9.74 7.14 6.73
C LEU A 66 -8.29 6.85 6.33
N TRP A 67 -7.87 7.45 5.21
CA TRP A 67 -6.54 7.26 4.63
C TRP A 67 -5.78 8.58 4.63
N ASP A 68 -4.99 8.78 5.68
CA ASP A 68 -4.12 9.95 5.76
C ASP A 68 -3.03 9.90 4.68
N LEU A 69 -2.62 11.08 4.22
CA LEU A 69 -1.52 11.20 3.29
C LEU A 69 -0.25 10.52 3.84
N TYR A 70 0.50 9.86 2.95
CA TYR A 70 1.74 9.18 3.30
C TYR A 70 2.71 10.13 3.99
N ARG A 71 2.85 11.39 3.53
CA ARG A 71 3.57 12.43 4.28
C ARG A 71 2.59 13.42 4.88
N PRO A 72 2.75 13.83 6.15
CA PRO A 72 3.90 13.58 7.04
C PRO A 72 3.83 12.31 7.91
N GLY A 73 2.71 11.56 7.89
CA GLY A 73 2.45 10.48 8.86
C GLY A 73 3.24 9.18 8.66
N ASN A 74 3.82 8.99 7.47
CA ASN A 74 4.26 7.70 6.91
C ASN A 74 3.12 6.67 6.99
N THR A 75 1.91 7.07 6.62
CA THR A 75 0.72 6.21 6.68
C THR A 75 0.57 5.42 5.39
N GLU A 76 0.44 4.11 5.51
CA GLU A 76 0.19 3.17 4.43
C GLU A 76 -1.17 2.50 4.63
N MET A 77 -1.85 2.16 3.54
CA MET A 77 -3.00 1.27 3.60
C MET A 77 -2.60 -0.17 3.31
N VAL A 78 -3.10 -1.07 4.15
CA VAL A 78 -2.98 -2.51 3.99
C VAL A 78 -4.28 -3.03 3.39
N PHE A 79 -4.14 -3.84 2.34
CA PHE A 79 -5.20 -4.67 1.80
C PHE A 79 -4.79 -6.13 1.95
N ASN A 80 -5.34 -6.80 2.95
CA ASN A 80 -5.05 -8.19 3.27
C ASN A 80 -6.34 -8.97 3.59
N LYS A 81 -6.19 -10.24 3.96
CA LYS A 81 -7.23 -11.05 4.59
C LYS A 81 -6.77 -11.60 5.93
N THR A 82 -7.72 -11.84 6.83
CA THR A 82 -7.46 -12.53 8.09
C THR A 82 -7.26 -14.04 7.87
N VAL A 83 -6.84 -14.75 8.92
CA VAL A 83 -6.73 -16.22 8.92
C VAL A 83 -8.09 -16.88 8.61
N ASP A 84 -9.18 -16.23 9.03
CA ASP A 84 -10.56 -16.68 8.82
C ASP A 84 -11.15 -16.22 7.46
N ASP A 85 -10.32 -15.85 6.50
CA ASP A 85 -10.73 -15.41 5.16
C ASP A 85 -11.68 -14.19 5.17
N SER A 86 -11.53 -13.30 6.16
CA SER A 86 -12.27 -12.03 6.20
C SER A 86 -11.40 -10.89 5.68
N PRO A 87 -11.99 -9.82 5.08
CA PRO A 87 -11.24 -8.66 4.64
C PRO A 87 -10.52 -7.99 5.81
N ASP A 88 -9.22 -7.74 5.62
CA ASP A 88 -8.39 -6.98 6.54
C ASP A 88 -7.89 -5.72 5.84
N VAL A 89 -8.62 -4.63 6.01
CA VAL A 89 -8.36 -3.33 5.36
C VAL A 89 -8.18 -2.28 6.44
N HIS A 90 -6.94 -1.86 6.68
CA HIS A 90 -6.62 -0.91 7.74
C HIS A 90 -5.41 -0.03 7.40
N ALA A 91 -5.34 1.13 8.06
CA ALA A 91 -4.20 2.02 7.98
C ALA A 91 -3.10 1.56 8.96
N VAL A 92 -1.86 1.60 8.52
CA VAL A 92 -0.67 1.35 9.34
C VAL A 92 0.33 2.47 9.16
N ARG A 93 1.23 2.61 10.13
CA ARG A 93 2.41 3.46 9.97
C ARG A 93 3.55 2.63 9.41
N THR A 94 4.29 3.15 8.44
CA THR A 94 5.50 2.51 7.91
C THR A 94 6.43 2.17 9.06
N ASP A 95 6.94 0.94 9.06
CA ASP A 95 7.89 0.48 10.04
C ASP A 95 9.16 1.35 10.02
N GLY A 96 9.64 1.75 11.21
CA GLY A 96 10.80 2.63 11.33
C GLY A 96 12.06 2.04 10.72
N ARG A 97 12.25 0.73 10.81
CA ARG A 97 13.42 0.04 10.23
C ARG A 97 13.34 0.05 8.71
N LEU A 98 12.14 -0.11 8.13
CA LEU A 98 11.98 0.02 6.68
C LEU A 98 12.36 1.44 6.21
N LEU A 99 11.97 2.47 6.95
CA LEU A 99 12.38 3.84 6.66
C LEU A 99 13.90 4.04 6.78
N ASP A 100 14.55 3.42 7.77
CA ASP A 100 16.02 3.43 7.90
C ASP A 100 16.68 2.77 6.69
N TRP A 101 16.14 1.63 6.26
CA TRP A 101 16.61 0.93 5.06
C TRP A 101 16.41 1.77 3.79
N CYS A 102 15.28 2.43 3.61
CA CYS A 102 15.05 3.35 2.48
C CYS A 102 16.08 4.48 2.48
N ARG A 103 16.31 5.13 3.63
CA ARG A 103 17.33 6.18 3.77
C ARG A 103 18.74 5.68 3.46
N PHE A 104 19.07 4.48 3.92
CA PHE A 104 20.36 3.86 3.63
C PHE A 104 20.53 3.66 2.12
N TRP A 105 19.56 3.06 1.44
CA TRP A 105 19.61 2.85 -0.01
C TRP A 105 19.64 4.16 -0.80
N GLU A 106 18.87 5.17 -0.38
CA GLU A 106 18.94 6.52 -0.96
C GLU A 106 20.34 7.14 -0.82
N SER A 107 21.00 6.94 0.34
CA SER A 107 22.34 7.49 0.58
C SER A 107 23.41 6.91 -0.34
N ILE A 108 23.33 5.60 -0.63
CA ILE A 108 24.30 4.93 -1.48
C ILE A 108 23.92 4.94 -2.97
N GLY A 109 22.66 5.21 -3.31
CA GLY A 109 22.20 5.29 -4.71
C GLY A 109 22.99 6.31 -5.54
N SER A 110 23.32 7.46 -4.94
CA SER A 110 24.18 8.47 -5.58
C SER A 110 25.61 7.99 -5.88
N ILE A 111 26.09 7.01 -5.12
CA ILE A 111 27.44 6.43 -5.22
C ILE A 111 27.44 5.25 -6.19
N THR A 112 26.37 4.44 -6.17
CA THR A 112 26.29 3.21 -6.97
C THR A 112 25.68 3.41 -8.35
N GLY A 113 25.07 4.58 -8.63
CA GLY A 113 24.57 4.94 -9.96
C GLY A 113 23.50 4.00 -10.52
N GLN A 114 22.66 3.41 -9.66
CA GLN A 114 21.49 2.61 -10.04
C GLN A 114 20.23 3.48 -10.08
#